data_AF-A0A9N7MKB4-F1
#
_entry.id   AF-A0A9N7MKB4-F1
#
_cell.length_a   1.000
_cell.length_b   1.000
_cell.length_c   1.000
_cell.angle_alpha   90.00
_cell.angle_beta   90.00
_cell.angle_gamma   90.00
#
_symmetry.space_group_name_H-M   'P 1'
#
loop_
_entity.id
_entity.type
_entity.pdbx_description
1 polymer ?
#
loop_
_entity_poly.entity_id
_entity_poly.type
_entity_poly.pdbx_seq_one_letter_code
_entity_poly.pdbx_strand_id
1 'polypeptide(L)'
;MATSNLETPASSSLSSARFNHTPYYCEENVYLLCKKLVEDGVVRSDASDLYVLFISNEKKQIPLWHQKASHRADGVILWDYHVICVQRRKESNVPHLVWDLDSSLPFPSPLATYVAETVRPSFQLFSEYQRVFRILHGPIFLKMFASDRRHMKDSAGNWIHPPPSYDVIVAEDGTAHNLNEYMEMSSVDIVKSIGAETISTVQSEKLGVLVGETQLEEFFSHVPEN
;
A
#
# COMPACT_ATOMS: atom_id res chain seq x y z
N MET A 1 -5.42 -2.07 52.74
CA MET A 1 -5.03 -0.94 51.88
C MET A 1 -5.16 -1.42 50.45
N ALA A 2 -6.09 -0.81 49.70
CA ALA A 2 -6.45 -1.22 48.35
C ALA A 2 -5.35 -0.82 47.36
N THR A 3 -4.82 -1.79 46.61
CA THR A 3 -3.96 -1.56 45.46
C THR A 3 -4.84 -1.18 44.27
N SER A 4 -4.73 0.06 43.81
CA SER A 4 -5.33 0.56 42.59
C SER A 4 -4.67 -0.11 41.38
N ASN A 5 -5.42 -0.95 40.66
CA ASN A 5 -5.03 -1.36 39.31
C ASN A 5 -5.21 -0.16 38.39
N LEU A 6 -4.10 0.33 37.84
CA LEU A 6 -4.07 1.29 36.75
C LEU A 6 -4.57 0.54 35.50
N GLU A 7 -5.77 0.85 35.03
CA GLU A 7 -6.26 0.38 33.74
C GLU A 7 -5.43 1.05 32.63
N THR A 8 -4.64 0.26 31.92
CA THR A 8 -4.05 0.63 30.63
C THR A 8 -5.17 0.80 29.60
N PRO A 9 -5.21 1.87 28.78
CA PRO A 9 -6.20 1.98 27.74
C PRO A 9 -5.94 0.90 26.70
N ALA A 10 -6.88 -0.04 26.55
CA ALA A 10 -6.87 -1.03 25.50
C ALA A 10 -6.92 -0.30 24.15
N SER A 11 -5.81 -0.35 23.40
CA SER A 11 -5.81 -0.04 21.96
C SER A 11 -6.79 -1.01 21.29
N SER A 12 -7.97 -0.52 20.94
CA SER A 12 -8.93 -1.30 20.17
C SER A 12 -8.30 -1.58 18.80
N SER A 13 -7.91 -2.83 18.55
CA SER A 13 -7.48 -3.23 17.22
C SER A 13 -8.59 -2.91 16.22
N LEU A 14 -8.27 -2.10 15.21
CA LEU A 14 -9.21 -1.76 14.16
C LEU A 14 -9.47 -3.02 13.32
N SER A 15 -10.66 -3.59 13.42
CA SER A 15 -11.04 -4.74 12.59
C SER A 15 -11.06 -4.35 11.11
N SER A 16 -10.45 -5.15 10.24
CA SER A 16 -10.49 -4.94 8.78
C SER A 16 -11.91 -4.94 8.21
N ALA A 17 -12.88 -5.57 8.90
CA ALA A 17 -14.27 -5.65 8.49
C ALA A 17 -15.00 -4.28 8.42
N ARG A 18 -14.42 -3.21 8.98
CA ARG A 18 -14.99 -1.85 8.90
C ARG A 18 -14.67 -1.13 7.59
N PHE A 19 -13.78 -1.70 6.76
CA PHE A 19 -13.31 -1.08 5.53
C PHE A 19 -13.95 -1.77 4.33
N ASN A 20 -14.22 -0.98 3.29
CA ASN A 20 -14.69 -1.52 2.01
C ASN A 20 -13.59 -2.40 1.42
N HIS A 21 -13.95 -3.62 1.05
CA HIS A 21 -13.05 -4.57 0.44
C HIS A 21 -13.76 -5.32 -0.68
N THR A 22 -13.22 -5.21 -1.88
CA THR A 22 -13.58 -6.01 -3.04
C THR A 22 -12.34 -6.76 -3.49
N PRO A 23 -12.30 -8.11 -3.41
CA PRO A 23 -11.15 -8.89 -3.88
C PRO A 23 -10.79 -8.52 -5.33
N TYR A 24 -9.49 -8.51 -5.66
CA TYR A 24 -8.94 -8.13 -6.97
C TYR A 24 -8.99 -6.63 -7.34
N TYR A 25 -9.47 -5.77 -6.44
CA TYR A 25 -9.47 -4.31 -6.62
C TYR A 25 -8.67 -3.62 -5.50
N CYS A 26 -7.46 -4.12 -5.22
CA CYS A 26 -6.61 -3.65 -4.12
C CYS A 26 -6.30 -2.14 -4.20
N GLU A 27 -6.18 -1.60 -5.42
CA GLU A 27 -6.00 -0.18 -5.72
C GLU A 27 -7.18 0.68 -5.24
N GLU A 28 -8.42 0.22 -5.45
CA GLU A 28 -9.61 0.93 -4.98
C GLU A 28 -9.85 0.71 -3.49
N ASN A 29 -9.56 -0.50 -2.99
CA ASN A 29 -9.64 -0.81 -1.57
C ASN A 29 -8.72 0.11 -0.76
N VAL A 30 -7.48 0.33 -1.22
CA VAL A 30 -6.54 1.26 -0.59
C VAL A 30 -7.00 2.72 -0.71
N TYR A 31 -7.55 3.13 -1.86
CA TYR A 31 -8.12 4.47 -2.01
C TYR A 31 -9.23 4.74 -0.97
N LEU A 32 -10.17 3.82 -0.83
CA LEU A 32 -11.27 3.96 0.14
C LEU A 32 -10.79 3.81 1.58
N LEU A 33 -9.82 2.93 1.84
CA LEU A 33 -9.16 2.81 3.14
C LEU A 33 -8.55 4.16 3.56
N CYS A 34 -7.76 4.80 2.69
CA CYS A 34 -7.14 6.10 2.99
C CYS A 34 -8.21 7.15 3.35
N LYS A 35 -9.28 7.26 2.56
CA LYS A 35 -10.40 8.17 2.87
C LYS A 35 -11.06 7.84 4.21
N LYS A 36 -11.31 6.56 4.47
CA LYS A 36 -11.94 6.11 5.72
C LYS A 36 -11.08 6.41 6.95
N LEU A 37 -9.76 6.22 6.85
CA LEU A 37 -8.82 6.56 7.93
C LEU A 37 -8.85 8.06 8.24
N VAL A 38 -8.94 8.91 7.21
CA VAL A 38 -9.08 10.37 7.35
C VAL A 38 -10.41 10.71 8.03
N GLU A 39 -11.52 10.16 7.54
CA GLU A 39 -12.87 10.36 8.08
C GLU A 39 -12.98 9.93 9.55
N ASP A 40 -12.30 8.86 9.93
CA ASP A 40 -12.28 8.34 11.31
C ASP A 40 -11.30 9.07 12.23
N GLY A 41 -10.51 10.01 11.72
CA GLY A 41 -9.49 10.73 12.48
C GLY A 41 -8.32 9.85 12.94
N VAL A 42 -8.08 8.71 12.29
CA VAL A 42 -6.96 7.80 12.59
C VAL A 42 -5.63 8.36 12.05
N VAL A 43 -5.71 9.13 10.97
CA VAL A 43 -4.59 9.79 10.27
C VAL A 43 -4.86 11.29 10.19
N ARG A 44 -3.92 12.06 9.64
CA ARG A 44 -4.12 13.51 9.47
C ARG A 44 -5.24 13.80 8.47
N SER A 45 -5.94 14.91 8.67
CA SER A 45 -7.09 15.31 7.85
C SER A 45 -6.76 15.53 6.37
N ASP A 46 -5.49 15.82 6.07
CA ASP A 46 -4.96 16.01 4.72
C ASP A 46 -4.36 14.72 4.13
N ALA A 47 -4.41 13.59 4.85
CA ALA A 47 -3.73 12.33 4.51
C ALA A 47 -2.21 12.43 4.35
N SER A 48 -1.57 13.50 4.85
CA SER A 48 -0.13 13.75 4.64
C SER A 48 0.80 12.78 5.36
N ASP A 49 0.30 12.01 6.34
CA ASP A 49 1.00 10.90 6.99
C ASP A 49 0.77 9.54 6.31
N LEU A 50 0.05 9.51 5.19
CA LEU A 50 -0.17 8.30 4.39
C LEU A 50 0.72 8.26 3.15
N TYR A 51 1.16 7.06 2.82
CA TYR A 51 1.89 6.72 1.60
C TYR A 51 1.25 5.50 0.96
N VAL A 52 0.94 5.58 -0.34
CA VAL A 52 0.36 4.48 -1.08
C VAL A 52 1.46 3.82 -1.91
N LEU A 53 1.54 2.49 -1.79
CA LEU A 53 2.58 1.69 -2.41
C LEU A 53 1.94 0.74 -3.41
N PHE A 54 2.25 0.93 -4.68
CA PHE A 54 2.06 -0.12 -5.68
C PHE A 54 3.29 -1.02 -5.67
N ILE A 55 3.06 -2.33 -5.78
CA ILE A 55 4.10 -3.36 -5.79
C ILE A 55 3.92 -4.14 -7.08
N SER A 56 4.94 -4.18 -7.94
CA SER A 56 4.94 -4.96 -9.18
C SER A 56 6.38 -5.12 -9.70
N ASN A 57 6.56 -5.56 -10.95
CA ASN A 57 7.83 -5.59 -11.68
C ASN A 57 7.57 -5.65 -13.21
N GLU A 58 8.62 -5.68 -14.03
CA GLU A 58 8.45 -5.69 -15.49
C GLU A 58 7.65 -6.90 -16.02
N LYS A 59 7.67 -8.01 -15.27
CA LYS A 59 6.98 -9.25 -15.63
C LYS A 59 5.56 -9.34 -15.08
N LYS A 60 5.17 -8.42 -14.20
CA LYS A 60 3.92 -8.51 -13.42
C LYS A 60 3.82 -9.89 -12.75
N GLN A 61 4.88 -10.26 -12.06
CA GLN A 61 4.99 -11.54 -11.34
C GLN A 61 5.78 -11.30 -10.06
N ILE A 62 5.06 -10.96 -8.99
CA ILE A 62 5.67 -10.67 -7.69
C ILE A 62 5.14 -11.62 -6.60
N PRO A 63 6.00 -12.39 -5.94
CA PRO A 63 5.58 -13.23 -4.82
C PRO A 63 5.44 -12.38 -3.55
N LEU A 64 4.28 -12.49 -2.90
CA LEU A 64 4.01 -11.94 -1.58
C LEU A 64 3.51 -13.06 -0.66
N TRP A 65 4.05 -13.13 0.56
CA TRP A 65 3.66 -14.10 1.58
C TRP A 65 2.57 -13.55 2.49
N HIS A 66 2.00 -14.43 3.34
CA HIS A 66 0.93 -14.06 4.28
C HIS A 66 -0.25 -13.34 3.61
N GLN A 67 -0.73 -13.89 2.50
CA GLN A 67 -1.88 -13.38 1.75
C GLN A 67 -3.11 -14.25 2.02
N LYS A 68 -4.25 -13.64 2.36
CA LYS A 68 -5.51 -14.33 2.70
C LYS A 68 -6.03 -15.21 1.57
N ALA A 69 -5.76 -14.85 0.31
CA ALA A 69 -6.17 -15.60 -0.87
C ALA A 69 -5.39 -16.92 -1.07
N SER A 70 -4.25 -17.10 -0.39
CA SER A 70 -3.44 -18.31 -0.55
C SER A 70 -4.07 -19.51 0.16
N HIS A 71 -4.12 -20.64 -0.54
CA HIS A 71 -4.45 -21.95 0.02
C HIS A 71 -3.22 -22.69 0.58
N ARG A 72 -2.01 -22.14 0.39
CA ARG A 72 -0.76 -22.70 0.87
C ARG A 72 -0.50 -22.28 2.32
N ALA A 73 0.17 -23.14 3.09
CA ALA A 73 0.48 -22.90 4.50
C ALA A 73 1.40 -21.69 4.74
N ASP A 74 2.27 -21.38 3.78
CA ASP A 74 3.16 -20.21 3.79
C ASP A 74 2.46 -18.91 3.32
N GLY A 75 1.21 -19.01 2.84
CA GLY A 75 0.43 -17.85 2.44
C GLY A 75 0.90 -17.16 1.16
N VAL A 76 1.74 -17.80 0.32
CA VAL A 76 2.30 -17.14 -0.87
C VAL A 76 1.30 -17.05 -2.02
N ILE A 77 1.20 -15.86 -2.61
CA ILE A 77 0.52 -15.57 -3.87
C ILE A 77 1.50 -14.93 -4.84
N LEU A 78 1.39 -15.29 -6.12
CA LEU A 78 2.07 -14.60 -7.21
C LEU A 78 1.10 -13.58 -7.81
N TRP A 79 1.32 -12.30 -7.48
CA TRP A 79 0.50 -11.19 -7.96
C TRP A 79 1.06 -10.62 -9.26
N ASP A 80 0.17 -10.06 -10.09
CA ASP A 80 0.56 -9.16 -11.18
C ASP A 80 0.94 -7.78 -10.65
N TYR A 81 0.15 -7.27 -9.71
CA TYR A 81 0.49 -6.16 -8.84
C TYR A 81 -0.29 -6.26 -7.53
N HIS A 82 0.15 -5.54 -6.49
CA HIS A 82 -0.60 -5.37 -5.26
C HIS A 82 -0.47 -3.93 -4.77
N VAL A 83 -1.45 -3.45 -3.99
CA VAL A 83 -1.46 -2.09 -3.44
C VAL A 83 -1.66 -2.13 -1.93
N ILE A 84 -0.82 -1.40 -1.21
CA ILE A 84 -0.91 -1.23 0.25
C ILE A 84 -0.82 0.24 0.64
N CYS A 85 -1.26 0.57 1.86
CA CYS A 85 -1.05 1.89 2.45
C CYS A 85 -0.10 1.80 3.63
N VAL A 86 0.89 2.69 3.70
CA VAL A 86 1.76 2.86 4.87
C VAL A 86 1.39 4.16 5.57
N GLN A 87 1.03 4.07 6.85
CA GLN A 87 0.90 5.21 7.73
C GLN A 87 2.24 5.46 8.43
N ARG A 88 2.82 6.63 8.16
CA ARG A 88 3.95 7.15 8.90
C ARG A 88 3.50 7.59 10.29
N ARG A 89 4.20 7.12 11.32
CA ARG A 89 4.00 7.52 12.71
C ARG A 89 5.08 8.53 13.09
N LYS A 90 4.69 9.63 13.74
CA LYS A 90 5.61 10.73 14.11
C LYS A 90 6.55 10.37 15.27
N GLU A 91 6.10 9.49 16.16
CA GLU A 91 6.88 9.12 17.34
C GLU A 91 7.97 8.13 16.92
N SER A 92 9.23 8.52 17.10
CA SER A 92 10.40 7.76 16.65
C SER A 92 10.50 6.35 17.26
N ASN A 93 9.80 6.11 18.38
CA ASN A 93 9.73 4.80 19.05
C ASN A 93 8.49 3.96 18.66
N VAL A 94 7.62 4.47 17.80
CA VAL A 94 6.41 3.77 17.34
C VAL A 94 6.62 3.35 15.89
N PRO A 95 6.49 2.06 15.56
CA PRO A 95 6.69 1.60 14.21
C PRO A 95 5.66 2.22 13.27
N HIS A 96 6.07 2.52 12.05
CA HIS A 96 5.14 2.80 10.96
C HIS A 96 4.22 1.60 10.73
N LEU A 97 3.03 1.87 10.20
CA LEU A 97 1.97 0.88 10.09
C LEU A 97 1.63 0.62 8.63
N VAL A 98 1.55 -0.65 8.26
CA VAL A 98 1.07 -1.12 6.96
C VAL A 98 -0.38 -1.54 7.09
N TRP A 99 -1.20 -0.99 6.21
CA TRP A 99 -2.61 -1.30 6.03
C TRP A 99 -2.76 -2.07 4.72
N ASP A 100 -2.82 -3.38 4.83
CA ASP A 100 -3.09 -4.31 3.73
C ASP A 100 -4.33 -5.13 4.07
N LEU A 101 -5.41 -4.92 3.32
CA LEU A 101 -6.68 -5.62 3.53
C LEU A 101 -6.61 -7.09 3.10
N ASP A 102 -5.64 -7.46 2.26
CA ASP A 102 -5.45 -8.83 1.76
C ASP A 102 -4.40 -9.62 2.56
N SER A 103 -3.69 -8.98 3.50
CA SER A 103 -2.73 -9.67 4.38
C SER A 103 -3.41 -10.50 5.47
N SER A 104 -2.81 -11.64 5.82
CA SER A 104 -3.14 -12.45 7.00
C SER A 104 -2.34 -12.09 8.25
N LEU A 105 -1.43 -11.12 8.16
CA LEU A 105 -0.74 -10.51 9.31
C LEU A 105 -1.72 -9.63 10.13
N PRO A 106 -1.32 -9.14 11.32
CA PRO A 106 -2.13 -8.18 12.08
C PRO A 106 -2.54 -6.97 11.23
N PHE A 107 -3.71 -6.40 11.52
CA PHE A 107 -4.22 -5.27 10.76
C PHE A 107 -4.50 -4.07 11.71
N PRO A 108 -3.78 -2.94 11.56
CA PRO A 108 -2.58 -2.77 10.72
C PRO A 108 -1.37 -3.55 11.26
N SER A 109 -0.37 -3.78 10.40
CA SER A 109 0.90 -4.45 10.74
C SER A 109 2.03 -3.45 10.94
N PRO A 110 2.96 -3.64 11.90
CA PRO A 110 4.22 -2.88 11.91
C PRO A 110 5.00 -3.06 10.60
N LEU A 111 5.56 -1.98 10.06
CA LEU A 111 6.27 -1.98 8.78
C LEU A 111 7.39 -3.01 8.71
N ALA A 112 8.28 -3.03 9.71
CA ALA A 112 9.38 -3.99 9.76
C ALA A 112 8.88 -5.45 9.78
N THR A 113 7.80 -5.74 10.51
CA THR A 113 7.18 -7.08 10.52
C THR A 113 6.58 -7.42 9.15
N TYR A 114 5.87 -6.49 8.52
CA TYR A 114 5.29 -6.71 7.19
C TYR A 114 6.38 -6.95 6.14
N VAL A 115 7.47 -6.17 6.14
CA VAL A 115 8.60 -6.37 5.23
C VAL A 115 9.26 -7.72 5.49
N ALA A 116 9.54 -8.05 6.75
CA ALA A 116 10.18 -9.32 7.10
C ALA A 116 9.34 -10.55 6.72
N GLU A 117 8.02 -10.50 6.89
CA GLU A 117 7.13 -11.66 6.71
C GLU A 117 6.46 -11.73 5.33
N THR A 118 6.00 -10.61 4.77
CA THR A 118 5.28 -10.56 3.48
C THR A 118 6.26 -10.42 2.32
N VAL A 119 7.24 -9.52 2.44
CA VAL A 119 8.24 -9.25 1.39
C VAL A 119 9.36 -10.29 1.52
N ARG A 120 9.90 -10.57 2.71
CA ARG A 120 11.00 -11.55 2.89
C ARG A 120 12.22 -11.23 2.00
N PRO A 121 12.83 -10.05 2.10
CA PRO A 121 13.98 -9.68 1.25
C PRO A 121 15.21 -10.59 1.41
N SER A 122 15.29 -11.36 2.50
CA SER A 122 16.32 -12.37 2.70
C SER A 122 16.11 -13.65 1.88
N PHE A 123 14.90 -13.86 1.35
CA PHE A 123 14.59 -14.99 0.48
C PHE A 123 15.08 -14.70 -0.93
N GLN A 124 16.02 -15.50 -1.44
CA GLN A 124 16.60 -15.29 -2.76
C GLN A 124 15.59 -15.62 -3.86
N LEU A 125 15.10 -14.58 -4.53
CA LEU A 125 14.28 -14.68 -5.73
C LEU A 125 15.14 -14.58 -6.99
N PHE A 126 14.72 -15.26 -8.06
CA PHE A 126 15.23 -14.94 -9.39
C PHE A 126 14.93 -13.48 -9.71
N SER A 127 15.81 -12.84 -10.50
CA SER A 127 15.72 -11.42 -10.80
C SER A 127 14.37 -10.99 -11.39
N GLU A 128 13.74 -11.87 -12.15
CA GLU A 128 12.42 -11.65 -12.77
C GLU A 128 11.24 -11.60 -11.77
N TYR A 129 11.43 -12.05 -10.54
CA TYR A 129 10.43 -12.00 -9.46
C TYR A 129 10.72 -10.94 -8.40
N GLN A 130 11.83 -10.21 -8.52
CA GLN A 130 12.17 -9.13 -7.58
C GLN A 130 11.06 -8.08 -7.57
N ARG A 131 10.68 -7.60 -6.38
CA ARG A 131 9.64 -6.57 -6.27
C ARG A 131 10.23 -5.19 -6.47
N VAL A 132 9.47 -4.35 -7.16
CA VAL A 132 9.66 -2.90 -7.21
C VAL A 132 8.48 -2.24 -6.52
N PHE A 133 8.75 -1.19 -5.74
CA PHE A 133 7.74 -0.45 -5.01
C PHE A 133 7.65 0.97 -5.55
N ARG A 134 6.49 1.36 -6.05
CA ARG A 134 6.18 2.76 -6.35
C ARG A 134 5.57 3.41 -5.14
N ILE A 135 6.28 4.36 -4.54
CA ILE A 135 5.84 5.09 -3.35
C ILE A 135 5.21 6.42 -3.77
N LEU A 136 3.97 6.64 -3.35
CA LEU A 136 3.17 7.83 -3.63
C LEU A 136 2.77 8.52 -2.33
N HIS A 137 2.74 9.85 -2.30
CA HIS A 137 2.17 10.57 -1.16
C HIS A 137 0.64 10.49 -1.16
N GLY A 138 0.04 10.20 0.00
CA GLY A 138 -1.41 10.02 0.17
C GLY A 138 -2.29 11.13 -0.42
N PRO A 139 -2.01 12.42 -0.18
CA PRO A 139 -2.79 13.52 -0.75
C PRO A 139 -2.76 13.53 -2.29
N ILE A 140 -1.59 13.27 -2.88
CA ILE A 140 -1.41 13.20 -4.34
C ILE A 140 -2.20 12.03 -4.92
N PHE A 141 -2.07 10.84 -4.31
CA PHE A 141 -2.81 9.66 -4.75
C PHE A 141 -4.32 9.88 -4.70
N LEU A 142 -4.85 10.38 -3.58
CA LEU A 142 -6.29 10.63 -3.43
C LEU A 142 -6.85 11.64 -4.44
N LYS A 143 -6.02 12.60 -4.86
CA LYS A 143 -6.36 13.62 -5.86
C LYS A 143 -6.28 13.10 -7.30
N MET A 144 -5.25 12.32 -7.61
CA MET A 144 -4.85 12.03 -9.00
C MET A 144 -5.19 10.62 -9.46
N PHE A 145 -5.47 9.67 -8.57
CA PHE A 145 -5.77 8.30 -8.95
C PHE A 145 -7.12 8.18 -9.67
N ALA A 146 -7.17 7.40 -10.73
CA ALA A 146 -8.39 7.09 -11.47
C ALA A 146 -8.36 5.66 -12.05
N SER A 147 -9.49 4.97 -11.93
CA SER A 147 -9.71 3.65 -12.50
C SER A 147 -11.15 3.51 -12.97
N ASP A 148 -11.32 3.34 -14.28
CA ASP A 148 -12.58 2.93 -14.90
C ASP A 148 -12.76 1.39 -14.92
N ARG A 149 -11.88 0.66 -14.20
CA ARG A 149 -11.90 -0.80 -14.04
C ARG A 149 -11.74 -1.59 -15.35
N ARG A 150 -11.31 -0.96 -16.45
CA ARG A 150 -11.18 -1.63 -17.76
C ARG A 150 -10.26 -2.85 -17.72
N HIS A 151 -9.26 -2.85 -16.83
CA HIS A 151 -8.30 -3.94 -16.68
C HIS A 151 -8.92 -5.23 -16.12
N MET A 152 -10.10 -5.13 -15.48
CA MET A 152 -10.85 -6.26 -14.93
C MET A 152 -11.91 -6.80 -15.89
N LYS A 153 -11.87 -6.38 -17.16
CA LYS A 153 -12.74 -6.91 -18.22
C LYS A 153 -11.95 -7.81 -19.16
N ASP A 154 -12.57 -8.92 -19.56
CA ASP A 154 -12.05 -9.78 -20.61
C ASP A 154 -12.20 -9.13 -22.01
N SER A 155 -11.71 -9.80 -23.04
CA SER A 155 -11.81 -9.33 -24.43
C SER A 155 -13.23 -9.22 -24.97
N ALA A 156 -14.21 -9.87 -24.33
CA ALA A 156 -15.63 -9.78 -24.65
C ALA A 156 -16.36 -8.69 -23.84
N GLY A 157 -15.66 -8.02 -22.91
CA GLY A 157 -16.20 -6.97 -22.05
C GLY A 157 -16.88 -7.49 -20.78
N ASN A 158 -16.81 -8.80 -20.49
CA ASN A 158 -17.32 -9.38 -19.24
C ASN A 158 -16.35 -9.12 -18.10
N TRP A 159 -16.87 -9.02 -16.88
CA TRP A 159 -16.05 -8.91 -15.68
C TRP A 159 -15.32 -10.23 -15.39
N ILE A 160 -14.00 -10.16 -15.25
CA ILE A 160 -13.17 -11.29 -14.79
C ILE A 160 -13.51 -11.61 -13.33
N HIS A 161 -13.67 -10.56 -12.52
CA HIS A 161 -14.18 -10.62 -11.15
C HIS A 161 -15.23 -9.52 -10.91
N PRO A 162 -16.27 -9.78 -10.09
CA PRO A 162 -17.33 -8.80 -9.84
C PRO A 162 -16.76 -7.45 -9.37
N PRO A 163 -17.15 -6.32 -10.00
CA PRO A 163 -16.65 -5.01 -9.60
C PRO A 163 -17.28 -4.55 -8.29
N PRO A 164 -16.66 -3.56 -7.62
CA PRO A 164 -17.30 -2.86 -6.52
C PRO A 164 -18.63 -2.21 -6.95
N SER A 165 -19.58 -2.10 -6.02
CA SER A 165 -20.94 -1.59 -6.30
C SER A 165 -21.03 -0.07 -6.41
N TYR A 166 -20.03 0.66 -5.92
CA TYR A 166 -19.95 2.12 -6.04
C TYR A 166 -19.38 2.52 -7.42
N ASP A 167 -19.60 3.78 -7.79
CA ASP A 167 -19.13 4.35 -9.06
C ASP A 167 -17.60 4.27 -9.20
N VAL A 168 -17.13 4.34 -10.44
CA VAL A 168 -15.68 4.35 -10.72
C VAL A 168 -14.98 5.54 -10.07
N ILE A 169 -13.71 5.38 -9.72
CA ILE A 169 -12.92 6.47 -9.16
C ILE A 169 -12.39 7.33 -10.31
N VAL A 170 -12.75 8.60 -10.29
CA VAL A 170 -12.31 9.63 -11.25
C VAL A 170 -11.43 10.63 -10.51
N ALA A 171 -10.30 10.99 -11.10
CA ALA A 171 -9.39 11.97 -10.52
C ALA A 171 -10.02 13.37 -10.48
N GLU A 172 -9.48 14.25 -9.64
CA GLU A 172 -9.99 15.63 -9.47
C GLU A 172 -9.97 16.44 -10.77
N ASP A 173 -9.03 16.14 -11.68
CA ASP A 173 -8.91 16.79 -12.99
C ASP A 173 -9.83 16.21 -14.07
N GLY A 174 -10.66 15.22 -13.73
CA GLY A 174 -11.56 14.54 -14.65
C GLY A 174 -10.95 13.35 -15.38
N THR A 175 -9.69 12.99 -15.12
CA THR A 175 -9.07 11.76 -15.65
C THR A 175 -9.88 10.55 -15.19
N ALA A 176 -10.34 9.74 -16.14
CA ALA A 176 -11.14 8.54 -15.88
C ALA A 176 -10.31 7.26 -15.70
N HIS A 177 -9.06 7.23 -16.17
CA HIS A 177 -8.20 6.06 -16.07
C HIS A 177 -6.72 6.45 -16.14
N ASN A 178 -5.94 6.00 -15.17
CA ASN A 178 -4.48 6.10 -15.18
C ASN A 178 -3.78 4.98 -14.37
N LEU A 179 -4.50 3.92 -13.99
CA LEU A 179 -3.94 2.80 -13.22
C LEU A 179 -2.69 2.19 -13.86
N ASN A 180 -2.63 2.12 -15.19
CA ASN A 180 -1.46 1.59 -15.91
C ASN A 180 -0.16 2.34 -15.60
N GLU A 181 -0.21 3.65 -15.38
CA GLU A 181 0.98 4.46 -15.08
C GLU A 181 1.57 4.08 -13.71
N TYR A 182 0.72 3.72 -12.75
CA TYR A 182 1.16 3.29 -11.43
C TYR A 182 1.80 1.90 -11.45
N MET A 183 1.32 1.01 -12.32
CA MET A 183 1.83 -0.36 -12.47
C MET A 183 3.06 -0.48 -13.38
N GLU A 184 3.32 0.52 -14.22
CA GLU A 184 4.49 0.52 -15.10
C GLU A 184 5.75 0.78 -14.25
N MET A 185 6.55 -0.26 -14.03
CA MET A 185 7.74 -0.22 -13.19
C MET A 185 8.89 -0.95 -13.87
N SER A 186 10.08 -0.38 -13.72
CA SER A 186 11.31 -0.95 -14.23
C SER A 186 12.39 -0.88 -13.15
N SER A 187 13.14 -1.97 -13.01
CA SER A 187 14.24 -2.09 -12.07
C SER A 187 15.37 -1.08 -12.36
N VAL A 188 15.51 -0.62 -13.61
CA VAL A 188 16.50 0.40 -13.97
C VAL A 188 16.16 1.81 -13.48
N ASP A 189 14.89 2.05 -13.17
CA ASP A 189 14.36 3.34 -12.72
C ASP A 189 14.28 3.43 -11.19
N ILE A 190 14.74 2.39 -10.48
CA ILE A 190 14.89 2.41 -9.02
C ILE A 190 15.90 3.49 -8.64
N VAL A 191 15.52 4.34 -7.68
CA VAL A 191 16.40 5.38 -7.16
C VAL A 191 17.67 4.77 -6.57
N LYS A 192 18.82 5.38 -6.79
CA LYS A 192 20.12 4.83 -6.35
C LYS A 192 20.33 4.98 -4.84
N SER A 193 19.75 6.00 -4.24
CA SER A 193 19.85 6.31 -2.81
C SER A 193 18.61 7.07 -2.35
N ILE A 194 18.27 6.91 -1.07
CA ILE A 194 17.22 7.71 -0.45
C ILE A 194 17.84 9.02 0.07
N GLY A 195 17.21 10.15 -0.24
CA GLY A 195 17.67 11.46 0.22
C GLY A 195 16.59 12.53 0.06
N ALA A 196 16.94 13.79 0.34
CA ALA A 196 15.99 14.91 0.32
C ALA A 196 15.28 15.09 -1.03
N GLU A 197 16.00 14.85 -2.14
CA GLU A 197 15.40 14.89 -3.49
C GLU A 197 14.34 13.80 -3.66
N THR A 198 14.64 12.55 -3.28
CA THR A 198 13.69 11.44 -3.31
C THR A 198 12.43 11.75 -2.51
N ILE A 199 12.57 12.31 -1.31
CA ILE A 199 11.43 12.71 -0.47
C ILE A 199 10.63 13.83 -1.14
N SER A 200 11.30 14.84 -1.68
CA SER A 200 10.65 15.95 -2.39
C SER A 200 9.85 15.44 -3.59
N THR A 201 10.41 14.53 -4.38
CA THR A 201 9.73 13.93 -5.53
C THR A 201 8.48 13.18 -5.12
N VAL A 202 8.51 12.39 -4.05
CA VAL A 202 7.30 11.71 -3.55
C VAL A 202 6.24 12.71 -3.10
N GLN A 203 6.64 13.86 -2.56
CA GLN A 203 5.74 14.92 -2.07
C GLN A 203 5.19 15.85 -3.16
N SER A 204 5.75 15.83 -4.38
CA SER A 204 5.32 16.73 -5.47
C SER A 204 4.81 16.00 -6.71
N GLU A 205 5.34 14.82 -7.03
CA GLU A 205 5.09 14.15 -8.30
C GLU A 205 4.00 13.09 -8.21
N LYS A 206 3.11 13.05 -9.21
CA LYS A 206 2.01 12.08 -9.35
C LYS A 206 2.47 10.63 -9.16
N LEU A 207 3.61 10.29 -9.74
CA LEU A 207 4.14 8.94 -9.81
C LEU A 207 5.17 8.64 -8.71
N GLY A 208 5.50 9.63 -7.88
CA GLY A 208 6.48 9.54 -6.81
C GLY A 208 7.80 8.92 -7.28
N VAL A 209 8.28 7.89 -6.57
CA VAL A 209 9.55 7.23 -6.87
C VAL A 209 9.44 5.70 -6.87
N LEU A 210 10.37 5.04 -7.54
CA LEU A 210 10.55 3.59 -7.48
C LEU A 210 11.70 3.26 -6.53
N VAL A 211 11.45 2.33 -5.61
CA VAL A 211 12.48 1.79 -4.70
C VAL A 211 12.53 0.27 -4.78
N GLY A 212 13.71 -0.29 -4.51
CA GLY A 212 13.88 -1.72 -4.32
C GLY A 212 13.56 -2.19 -2.90
N GLU A 213 13.55 -3.50 -2.70
CA GLU A 213 13.21 -4.14 -1.41
C GLU A 213 14.07 -3.65 -0.24
N THR A 214 15.38 -3.46 -0.47
CA THR A 214 16.34 -3.03 0.57
C THR A 214 16.18 -1.57 0.96
N GLN A 215 15.54 -0.76 0.11
CA GLN A 215 15.40 0.68 0.28
C GLN A 215 14.04 1.05 0.89
N LEU A 216 13.11 0.11 1.00
CA LEU A 216 11.76 0.39 1.45
C LEU A 216 11.72 0.92 2.89
N GLU A 217 12.37 0.23 3.84
CA GLU A 217 12.45 0.69 5.23
C GLU A 217 13.32 1.95 5.35
N GLU A 218 14.39 2.04 4.55
CA GLU A 218 15.26 3.23 4.46
C GLU A 218 14.48 4.47 4.00
N PHE A 219 13.55 4.33 3.05
CA PHE A 219 12.72 5.44 2.60
C PHE A 219 11.99 6.09 3.78
N PHE A 220 11.34 5.27 4.60
CA PHE A 220 10.53 5.79 5.70
C PHE A 220 11.35 6.35 6.88
N SER A 221 12.61 5.94 7.05
CA SER A 221 13.50 6.56 8.04
C SER A 221 13.95 7.97 7.65
N HIS A 222 13.84 8.35 6.37
CA HIS A 222 14.19 9.68 5.85
C HIS A 222 13.00 10.64 5.73
N VAL A 223 11.77 10.17 5.92
CA VAL A 223 10.60 11.04 5.83
C VAL A 223 10.54 11.99 7.05
N PRO A 224 10.57 13.32 6.86
CA PRO A 224 10.68 14.29 7.96
C PRO A 224 9.52 14.22 8.97
N GLU A 225 9.82 14.41 10.26
CA GLU A 225 8.87 14.64 11.36
C GLU A 225 8.18 16.02 11.27
N ASN A 226 7.49 16.33 10.17
CA ASN A 226 6.60 17.50 10.13
C ASN A 226 5.32 17.21 10.92
#